data_AF-A0A6G2V351-F1
#
_entry.id   AF-A0A6G2V351-F1
#
_cell.length_a   1.000
_cell.length_b   1.000
_cell.length_c   1.000
_cell.angle_alpha   90.00
_cell.angle_beta   90.00
_cell.angle_gamma   90.00
#
_symmetry.space_group_name_H-M   'P 1'
#
loop_
_entity.id
_entity.type
_entity.pdbx_description
1 polymer ?
#
loop_
_entity_poly.entity_id
_entity_poly.type
_entity_poly.pdbx_seq_one_letter_code
_entity_poly.pdbx_strand_id
1 'polypeptide(L)'
;AVAVAAALAVRGRGGPAPGRAAFLQEVAAHLSDSEVRSGIRIASRMPAHTSVRHAAEVLGSGYRMSGPDTVPFALWCAAGHLDDLEEGLWCTVAGRGDIDTTCAIAGGVIAARTGVAALPPAWHAAREPLPEWAALSA
;
A
#
# COMPACT_ATOMS: atom_id res chain seq x y z
N ALA A 1 5.91 0.02 10.05
CA ALA A 1 4.62 -0.37 9.44
C ALA A 1 4.80 -0.84 8.00
N VAL A 2 5.25 0.01 7.07
CA VAL A 2 5.41 -0.35 5.64
C VAL A 2 6.29 -1.59 5.44
N ALA A 3 7.47 -1.64 6.08
CA ALA A 3 8.35 -2.81 6.01
C ALA A 3 7.70 -4.11 6.51
N VAL A 4 6.90 -4.03 7.58
CA VAL A 4 6.12 -5.17 8.10
C VAL A 4 5.10 -5.61 7.07
N ALA A 5 4.32 -4.68 6.50
CA ALA A 5 3.32 -4.99 5.48
C ALA A 5 3.97 -5.65 4.25
N ALA A 6 5.10 -5.13 3.77
CA ALA A 6 5.85 -5.72 2.67
C ALA A 6 6.35 -7.14 3.00
N ALA A 7 6.91 -7.36 4.20
CA ALA A 7 7.36 -8.69 4.63
C ALA A 7 6.21 -9.71 4.70
N LEU A 8 5.04 -9.29 5.20
CA LEU A 8 3.84 -10.12 5.23
C LEU A 8 3.33 -10.43 3.81
N ALA A 9 3.38 -9.44 2.90
CA ALA A 9 2.99 -9.60 1.51
C ALA A 9 3.90 -10.60 0.76
N VAL A 10 5.22 -10.51 0.96
CA VAL A 10 6.21 -11.48 0.46
C VAL A 10 5.91 -12.89 1.01
N ARG A 11 5.70 -13.01 2.32
CA ARG A 11 5.44 -14.29 2.99
C ARG A 11 4.19 -14.98 2.45
N GLY A 12 3.20 -14.23 1.99
CA GLY A 12 1.97 -14.78 1.43
C GLY A 12 2.04 -15.21 -0.03
N ARG A 13 3.15 -15.00 -0.75
CA ARG A 13 3.30 -15.33 -2.18
C ARG A 13 2.91 -16.79 -2.45
N GLY A 14 2.18 -17.01 -3.54
CA GLY A 14 1.72 -18.34 -3.96
C GLY A 14 0.52 -18.91 -3.18
N GLY A 15 0.07 -18.24 -2.10
CA GLY A 15 -1.17 -18.55 -1.40
C GLY A 15 -2.26 -17.51 -1.65
N PRO A 16 -3.50 -17.73 -1.17
CA PRO A 16 -4.59 -16.75 -1.28
C PRO A 16 -4.28 -15.47 -0.50
N ALA A 17 -4.65 -14.30 -1.02
CA ALA A 17 -4.50 -13.06 -0.27
C ALA A 17 -5.40 -13.05 0.97
N PRO A 18 -4.88 -12.60 2.13
CA PRO A 18 -5.72 -12.36 3.29
C PRO A 18 -6.70 -11.20 3.01
N GLY A 19 -7.86 -11.24 3.66
CA GLY A 19 -8.79 -10.11 3.62
C GLY A 19 -8.17 -8.86 4.24
N ARG A 20 -8.58 -7.67 3.73
CA ARG A 20 -8.07 -6.35 4.15
C ARG A 20 -7.94 -6.19 5.67
N ALA A 21 -9.00 -6.51 6.41
CA ALA A 21 -9.04 -6.38 7.86
C ALA A 21 -7.99 -7.26 8.56
N ALA A 22 -7.90 -8.54 8.17
CA ALA A 22 -6.96 -9.50 8.76
C ALA A 22 -5.50 -9.09 8.49
N PHE A 23 -5.20 -8.66 7.27
CA PHE A 23 -3.86 -8.19 6.92
C PHE A 23 -3.44 -6.96 7.74
N LEU A 24 -4.32 -5.95 7.85
CA LEU A 24 -4.02 -4.73 8.61
C LEU A 24 -3.92 -4.99 10.13
N GLN A 25 -4.74 -5.90 10.66
CA GLN A 25 -4.64 -6.33 12.07
C GLN A 25 -3.29 -6.99 12.35
N GLU A 26 -2.84 -7.89 11.47
CA GLU A 26 -1.52 -8.52 11.57
C GLU A 26 -0.41 -7.47 11.51
N VAL A 27 -0.46 -6.52 10.57
CA VAL A 27 0.52 -5.41 10.53
C VAL A 27 0.55 -4.66 11.85
N ALA A 28 -0.61 -4.28 12.40
CA ALA A 28 -0.71 -3.54 13.65
C ALA A 28 -0.25 -4.33 14.89
N ALA A 29 -0.27 -5.67 14.84
CA ALA A 29 0.22 -6.53 15.92
C ALA A 29 1.74 -6.45 16.10
N HIS A 30 2.48 -6.18 15.02
CA HIS A 30 3.95 -6.05 15.03
C HIS A 30 4.45 -4.62 15.34
N LEU A 31 3.56 -3.67 15.64
CA LEU A 31 3.92 -2.28 15.90
C LEU A 31 3.84 -1.95 17.39
N SER A 32 4.80 -1.14 17.87
CA SER A 32 4.69 -0.43 19.14
C SER A 32 3.56 0.60 19.07
N ASP A 33 3.11 1.05 20.24
CA ASP A 33 2.08 2.08 20.32
C ASP A 33 2.52 3.37 19.63
N SER A 34 1.67 3.88 18.72
CA SER A 34 1.94 5.05 17.89
C SER A 34 0.69 5.46 17.10
N GLU A 35 0.65 6.70 16.63
CA GLU A 35 -0.43 7.21 15.76
C GLU A 35 -0.59 6.39 14.47
N VAL A 36 0.51 5.91 13.88
CA VAL A 36 0.47 5.02 12.70
C VAL A 36 -0.24 3.71 13.03
N ARG A 37 0.08 3.10 14.18
CA ARG A 37 -0.60 1.88 14.62
C ARG A 37 -2.09 2.13 14.86
N SER A 38 -2.45 3.24 15.50
CA SER A 38 -3.84 3.64 15.72
C SER A 38 -4.59 3.81 14.39
N GLY A 39 -4.01 4.51 13.42
CA GLY A 39 -4.57 4.67 12.07
C GLY A 39 -4.77 3.35 11.35
N ILE A 40 -3.80 2.43 11.40
CA ILE A 40 -3.95 1.09 10.80
C ILE A 40 -5.06 0.29 11.48
N ARG A 41 -5.22 0.42 12.79
CA ARG A 41 -6.35 -0.21 13.52
C ARG A 41 -7.70 0.38 13.13
N ILE A 42 -7.79 1.67 12.83
CA ILE A 42 -8.99 2.30 12.27
C ILE A 42 -9.26 1.74 10.87
N ALA A 43 -8.25 1.74 10.00
CA ALA A 43 -8.31 1.19 8.66
C ALA A 43 -8.82 -0.26 8.63
N SER A 44 -8.35 -1.10 9.57
CA SER A 44 -8.75 -2.51 9.68
C SER A 44 -10.23 -2.74 10.04
N ARG A 45 -10.91 -1.70 10.54
CA ARG A 45 -12.32 -1.76 10.95
C ARG A 45 -13.26 -1.06 9.97
N MET A 46 -12.72 -0.44 8.92
CA MET A 46 -13.55 0.19 7.90
C MET A 46 -14.42 -0.84 7.17
N PRO A 47 -15.72 -0.57 6.98
CA PRO A 47 -16.60 -1.44 6.20
C PRO A 47 -16.07 -1.76 4.81
N ALA A 48 -16.42 -2.93 4.27
CA ALA A 48 -15.98 -3.36 2.94
C ALA A 48 -16.38 -2.37 1.83
N HIS A 49 -17.52 -1.69 1.99
CA HIS A 49 -18.08 -0.71 1.06
C HIS A 49 -17.61 0.73 1.33
N THR A 50 -16.62 0.96 2.20
CA THR A 50 -16.03 2.28 2.40
C THR A 50 -15.44 2.80 1.09
N SER A 51 -15.85 3.99 0.68
CA SER A 51 -15.30 4.65 -0.51
C SER A 51 -13.86 5.10 -0.27
N VAL A 52 -13.05 5.13 -1.33
CA VAL A 52 -11.66 5.61 -1.27
C VAL A 52 -11.58 7.03 -0.73
N ARG A 53 -12.51 7.92 -1.15
CA ARG A 53 -12.59 9.29 -0.65
C ARG A 53 -12.77 9.33 0.87
N HIS A 54 -13.70 8.55 1.40
CA HIS A 54 -13.94 8.51 2.84
C HIS A 54 -12.74 7.91 3.59
N ALA A 55 -12.10 6.88 3.03
CA ALA A 55 -10.87 6.32 3.60
C ALA A 55 -9.76 7.37 3.65
N ALA A 56 -9.54 8.13 2.58
CA ALA A 56 -8.54 9.20 2.52
C ALA A 56 -8.83 10.33 3.53
N GLU A 57 -10.09 10.75 3.66
CA GLU A 57 -10.51 11.78 4.62
C GLU A 57 -10.27 11.34 6.08
N VAL A 58 -10.51 10.07 6.41
CA VAL A 58 -10.39 9.55 7.79
C VAL A 58 -8.95 9.15 8.14
N LEU A 59 -8.23 8.54 7.20
CA LEU A 59 -6.91 7.95 7.45
C LEU A 59 -5.75 8.90 7.13
N GLY A 60 -6.02 9.99 6.41
CA GLY A 60 -5.01 10.89 5.86
C GLY A 60 -4.39 10.32 4.58
N SER A 61 -4.44 11.10 3.50
CA SER A 61 -3.77 10.78 2.23
C SER A 61 -2.52 11.63 1.97
N GLY A 62 -1.98 12.30 2.99
CA GLY A 62 -0.65 12.89 2.97
C GLY A 62 -0.58 14.41 2.90
N TYR A 63 -1.70 15.11 3.05
CA TYR A 63 -1.73 16.59 3.08
C TYR A 63 -0.89 17.22 4.20
N ARG A 64 -0.56 16.46 5.25
CA ARG A 64 0.28 16.88 6.37
C ARG A 64 1.71 16.33 6.31
N MET A 65 2.09 15.65 5.22
CA MET A 65 3.44 15.14 4.96
C MET A 65 4.03 14.38 6.16
N SER A 66 3.25 13.48 6.76
CA SER A 66 3.66 12.73 7.94
C SER A 66 3.26 11.26 7.85
N GLY A 67 4.00 10.38 8.52
CA GLY A 67 3.70 8.95 8.58
C GLY A 67 2.25 8.64 9.01
N PRO A 68 1.73 9.23 10.10
CA PRO A 68 0.34 9.03 10.53
C PRO A 68 -0.70 9.49 9.51
N ASP A 69 -0.36 10.46 8.66
CA ASP A 69 -1.25 11.03 7.64
C ASP A 69 -1.06 10.39 6.25
N THR A 70 -0.22 9.36 6.11
CA THR A 70 0.08 8.71 4.81
C THR A 70 -0.04 7.20 4.89
N VAL A 71 0.60 6.61 5.88
CA VAL A 71 0.77 5.15 6.00
C VAL A 71 -0.56 4.42 6.18
N PRO A 72 -1.51 4.87 7.03
CA PRO A 72 -2.76 4.15 7.22
C PRO A 72 -3.60 4.05 5.94
N PHE A 73 -3.74 5.15 5.18
CA PHE A 73 -4.45 5.14 3.89
C PHE A 73 -3.75 4.27 2.85
N ALA A 74 -2.44 4.44 2.66
CA ALA A 74 -1.68 3.66 1.70
C ALA A 74 -1.75 2.14 1.98
N LEU A 75 -1.66 1.75 3.25
CA LEU A 75 -1.82 0.34 3.64
C LEU A 75 -3.26 -0.15 3.49
N TRP A 76 -4.27 0.70 3.70
CA TRP A 76 -5.67 0.36 3.44
C TRP A 76 -5.92 0.05 1.97
N CYS A 77 -5.36 0.86 1.06
CA CYS A 77 -5.39 0.57 -0.38
C CYS A 77 -4.66 -0.74 -0.68
N ALA A 78 -3.42 -0.91 -0.23
CA ALA A 78 -2.64 -2.12 -0.48
C ALA A 78 -3.35 -3.39 -0.03
N ALA A 79 -3.87 -3.38 1.19
CA ALA A 79 -4.58 -4.52 1.79
C ALA A 79 -5.89 -4.87 1.07
N GLY A 80 -6.46 -3.94 0.29
CA GLY A 80 -7.62 -4.18 -0.57
C GLY A 80 -7.30 -4.83 -1.91
N HIS A 81 -6.04 -4.77 -2.36
CA HIS A 81 -5.62 -5.10 -3.71
C HIS A 81 -4.30 -5.91 -3.73
N LEU A 82 -4.08 -6.76 -2.73
CA LEU A 82 -2.81 -7.50 -2.56
C LEU A 82 -2.43 -8.39 -3.76
N ASP A 83 -3.39 -8.80 -4.58
CA ASP A 83 -3.18 -9.61 -5.78
C ASP A 83 -3.30 -8.81 -7.09
N ASP A 84 -3.55 -7.49 -7.02
CA ASP A 84 -3.75 -6.62 -8.19
C ASP A 84 -3.01 -5.29 -8.01
N LEU A 85 -1.78 -5.23 -8.54
CA LEU A 85 -0.93 -4.04 -8.45
C LEU A 85 -1.48 -2.85 -9.24
N GLU A 86 -2.07 -3.10 -10.40
CA GLU A 86 -2.58 -2.03 -11.26
C GLU A 86 -3.78 -1.35 -10.61
N GLU A 87 -4.79 -2.14 -10.22
CA GLU A 87 -5.98 -1.61 -9.57
C GLU A 87 -5.63 -1.01 -8.19
N GLY A 88 -4.69 -1.61 -7.47
CA GLY A 88 -4.20 -1.06 -6.21
C GLY A 88 -3.61 0.34 -6.35
N LEU A 89 -2.81 0.59 -7.40
CA LEU A 89 -2.26 1.91 -7.70
C LEU A 89 -3.35 2.91 -8.09
N TRP A 90 -4.30 2.53 -8.96
CA TRP A 90 -5.42 3.40 -9.32
C TRP A 90 -6.32 3.76 -8.12
N CYS A 91 -6.61 2.77 -7.27
CA CYS A 91 -7.33 2.97 -6.02
C CYS A 91 -6.60 3.97 -5.11
N THR A 92 -5.27 3.89 -5.00
CA THR A 92 -4.49 4.86 -4.21
C THR A 92 -4.53 6.27 -4.81
N VAL A 93 -4.37 6.42 -6.14
CA VAL A 93 -4.46 7.72 -6.84
C VAL A 93 -5.81 8.41 -6.59
N ALA A 94 -6.90 7.64 -6.52
CA ALA A 94 -8.24 8.18 -6.28
C ALA A 94 -8.39 8.86 -4.90
N GLY A 95 -7.50 8.57 -3.93
CA GLY A 95 -7.45 9.24 -2.62
C GLY A 95 -6.80 10.63 -2.61
N ARG A 96 -6.13 11.03 -3.70
CA ARG A 96 -5.42 12.32 -3.84
C ARG A 96 -4.39 12.52 -2.70
N GLY A 97 -4.09 13.77 -2.35
CA GLY A 97 -3.07 14.10 -1.36
C GLY A 97 -1.65 13.96 -1.91
N ASP A 98 -0.79 13.31 -1.13
CA ASP A 98 0.59 12.96 -1.47
C ASP A 98 0.57 11.66 -2.30
N ILE A 99 0.18 11.81 -3.57
CA ILE A 99 -0.10 10.68 -4.48
C ILE A 99 1.16 9.83 -4.68
N ASP A 100 2.32 10.46 -4.85
CA ASP A 100 3.58 9.77 -5.06
C ASP A 100 4.00 8.97 -3.84
N THR A 101 3.95 9.54 -2.63
CA THR A 101 4.32 8.80 -1.41
C THR A 101 3.34 7.67 -1.13
N THR A 102 2.04 7.91 -1.25
CA THR A 102 1.02 6.87 -0.99
C THR A 102 1.09 5.75 -2.02
N CYS A 103 1.29 6.05 -3.31
CA CYS A 103 1.48 5.04 -4.35
C CYS A 103 2.80 4.27 -4.18
N ALA A 104 3.89 4.93 -3.77
CA ALA A 104 5.15 4.26 -3.49
C ALA A 104 5.01 3.23 -2.35
N ILE A 105 4.28 3.60 -1.28
CA ILE A 105 3.99 2.69 -0.16
C ILE A 105 3.08 1.54 -0.61
N ALA A 106 1.92 1.86 -1.20
CA ALA A 106 0.92 0.85 -1.56
C ALA A 106 1.45 -0.09 -2.65
N GLY A 107 1.99 0.47 -3.71
CA GLY A 107 2.59 -0.25 -4.82
C GLY A 107 3.78 -1.11 -4.38
N GLY A 108 4.64 -0.60 -3.50
CA GLY A 108 5.74 -1.38 -2.93
C GLY A 108 5.27 -2.61 -2.16
N VAL A 109 4.22 -2.48 -1.34
CA VAL A 109 3.64 -3.62 -0.60
C VAL A 109 2.98 -4.64 -1.54
N ILE A 110 2.20 -4.18 -2.52
CA ILE A 110 1.53 -5.08 -3.46
C ILE A 110 2.56 -5.76 -4.38
N ALA A 111 3.50 -5.01 -4.97
CA ALA A 111 4.56 -5.55 -5.83
C ALA A 111 5.49 -6.50 -5.07
N ALA A 112 5.68 -6.31 -3.76
CA ALA A 112 6.38 -7.27 -2.92
C ALA A 112 5.68 -8.63 -2.89
N ARG A 113 4.39 -8.74 -3.25
CA ARG A 113 3.67 -10.00 -3.44
C ARG A 113 3.54 -10.40 -4.90
N THR A 114 3.11 -9.51 -5.78
CA THR A 114 2.76 -9.81 -7.17
C THR A 114 3.94 -9.76 -8.14
N GLY A 115 5.03 -9.08 -7.76
CA GLY A 115 6.02 -8.60 -8.72
C GLY A 115 5.45 -7.45 -9.58
N VAL A 116 6.16 -7.07 -10.64
CA VAL A 116 5.74 -5.97 -11.53
C VAL A 116 5.51 -6.42 -12.97
N ALA A 117 5.75 -7.69 -13.30
CA ALA A 117 5.75 -8.17 -14.68
C ALA A 117 4.37 -8.12 -15.37
N ALA A 118 3.29 -8.15 -14.57
CA ALA A 118 1.93 -8.11 -15.07
C ALA A 118 1.40 -6.69 -15.34
N LEU A 119 2.17 -5.64 -15.00
CA LEU A 119 1.77 -4.27 -15.28
C LEU A 119 1.76 -3.96 -16.78
N PRO A 120 0.94 -2.99 -17.23
CA PRO A 120 0.90 -2.60 -18.63
C PRO A 120 2.30 -2.20 -19.16
N PRO A 121 2.73 -2.68 -20.34
CA PRO A 121 4.03 -2.32 -20.91
C PRO A 121 4.25 -0.81 -21.03
N ALA A 122 3.18 -0.04 -21.28
CA ALA A 122 3.22 1.42 -21.33
C ALA A 122 3.71 2.06 -20.02
N TRP A 123 3.41 1.47 -18.85
CA TRP A 123 3.88 1.98 -17.56
C TRP A 123 5.38 1.72 -17.36
N HIS A 124 5.89 0.63 -17.91
CA HIS A 124 7.33 0.35 -17.93
C HIS A 124 8.08 1.28 -18.90
N ALA A 125 7.45 1.72 -19.98
CA ALA A 125 8.04 2.67 -20.91
C ALA A 125 7.97 4.13 -20.42
N ALA A 126 7.00 4.46 -19.56
CA ALA A 126 6.77 5.82 -19.06
C ALA A 126 7.62 6.20 -17.83
N ARG A 127 8.31 5.25 -17.19
CA ARG A 127 9.21 5.53 -16.06
C ARG A 127 10.55 6.06 -16.55
N GLU A 128 11.18 6.90 -15.74
CA GLU A 128 12.59 7.23 -15.92
C GLU A 128 13.45 5.96 -15.84
N PRO A 129 14.55 5.87 -16.61
CA PRO A 129 15.50 4.79 -16.48
C PRO A 129 16.00 4.69 -15.04
N LEU A 130 16.06 3.47 -14.50
CA LEU A 130 16.69 3.28 -13.20
C LEU A 130 18.17 3.66 -13.30
N PRO A 131 18.72 4.36 -12.29
CA PRO A 131 20.14 4.66 -12.28
C PRO A 131 20.95 3.36 -12.21
N GLU A 132 22.16 3.37 -12.78
CA GLU A 132 23.00 2.17 -12.91
C GLU A 132 23.23 1.44 -11.58
N TRP A 133 23.34 2.17 -10.47
CA TRP A 133 23.52 1.58 -9.13
C TRP A 133 22.29 0.82 -8.61
N ALA A 134 21.10 1.08 -9.17
CA ALA A 134 19.84 0.47 -8.78
C ALA A 134 19.37 -0.63 -9.76
N ALA A 135 19.91 -0.63 -10.99
CA ALA A 135 19.70 -1.75 -11.89
C ALA A 135 20.36 -2.99 -11.28
N LEU A 136 19.55 -4.01 -10.97
CA LEU A 136 20.09 -5.32 -10.63
C LEU A 136 20.97 -5.73 -11.81
N SER A 137 22.28 -5.91 -11.57
CA SER A 137 23.18 -6.52 -12.55
C SER A 137 22.52 -7.79 -13.06
N ALA A 138 22.27 -7.83 -14.37
CA ALA A 138 21.60 -8.94 -15.05
C ALA A 138 22.32 -10.26 -14.82
#